data_AF-A0A0F3GHY7-F1
#
_entry.id   AF-A0A0F3GHY7-F1
#
_cell.length_a   1.000
_cell.length_b   1.000
_cell.length_c   1.000
_cell.angle_alpha   90.00
_cell.angle_beta   90.00
_cell.angle_gamma   90.00
#
_symmetry.space_group_name_H-M   'P 1'
#
loop_
_entity.id
_entity.type
_entity.pdbx_description
1 polymer ?
#
loop_
_entity_poly.entity_id
_entity_poly.type
_entity_poly.pdbx_seq_one_letter_code
_entity_poly.pdbx_strand_id
1 'polypeptide(L)' 'MLASTFIEEDIINLATSNGLHVVAYREWEYLDILNFDAINEKNKEKDTSLPIDTSS' A
#
# COMPACT_ATOMS: atom_id res chain seq x y z
N MET A 1 -17.88 22.29 -2.76
CA MET A 1 -16.74 21.83 -1.95
C MET A 1 -16.69 20.32 -2.11
N LEU A 2 -15.73 19.76 -2.86
CA LEU A 2 -15.54 18.32 -2.87
C LEU A 2 -14.95 17.97 -1.50
N ALA A 3 -15.72 17.29 -0.66
CA ALA A 3 -15.20 16.71 0.57
C ALA A 3 -14.29 15.54 0.17
N SER A 4 -13.05 15.86 -0.18
CA SER A 4 -12.00 14.86 -0.31
C SER A 4 -11.63 14.45 1.10
N THR A 5 -11.99 13.22 1.48
CA THR A 5 -11.53 12.61 2.73
C THR A 5 -10.02 12.41 2.61
N PHE A 6 -9.25 13.38 3.10
CA PHE A 6 -7.80 13.27 3.18
C PHE A 6 -7.45 12.51 4.47
N ILE A 7 -6.88 11.31 4.30
CA ILE A 7 -6.23 10.58 5.39
C ILE A 7 -4.80 11.10 5.50
N GLU A 8 -4.32 11.37 6.72
CA GLU A 8 -2.95 11.83 6.95
C GLU A 8 -1.93 10.82 6.42
N GLU A 9 -0.89 11.32 5.74
CA GLU A 9 0.19 10.51 5.16
C GLU A 9 0.87 9.61 6.21
N ASP A 10 0.96 10.07 7.46
CA ASP A 10 1.52 9.30 8.58
C ASP A 10 0.79 7.98 8.81
N ILE A 11 -0.54 7.98 8.66
CA ILE A 11 -1.38 6.77 8.82
C ILE A 11 -1.17 5.83 7.64
N ILE A 12 -1.07 6.37 6.43
CA ILE A 12 -0.83 5.59 5.20
C ILE A 12 0.54 4.93 5.25
N ASN A 13 1.57 5.67 5.69
CA ASN A 13 2.93 5.18 5.85
C ASN A 13 2.99 4.07 6.90
N LEU A 14 2.37 4.26 8.07
CA LEU A 14 2.31 3.25 9.12
C LEU A 14 1.63 1.96 8.64
N ALA A 15 0.49 2.08 7.95
CA ALA A 15 -0.22 0.93 7.38
C ALA A 15 0.64 0.18 6.36
N THR A 16 1.29 0.92 5.44
CA THR A 16 2.15 0.37 4.39
C THR A 16 3.38 -0.34 4.94
N SER A 17 4.04 0.22 5.96
CA SER A 17 5.17 -0.43 6.65
C SER A 17 4.75 -1.75 7.31
N ASN A 18 3.50 -1.87 7.75
CA ASN A 18 2.94 -3.12 8.27
C ASN A 18 2.35 -4.05 7.19
N GLY A 19 2.29 -3.61 5.92
CA GLY A 19 1.70 -4.39 4.83
C GLY A 19 0.16 -4.40 4.84
N LEU A 20 -0.45 -3.39 5.45
CA LEU A 20 -1.90 -3.22 5.55
C LEU A 20 -2.41 -2.28 4.45
N HIS A 21 -3.42 -2.71 3.70
CA HIS A 21 -4.06 -1.86 2.70
C HIS A 21 -5.00 -0.83 3.35
N VAL A 22 -4.87 0.43 2.97
CA VAL A 22 -5.76 1.53 3.38
C VAL A 22 -6.80 1.73 2.28
N VAL A 23 -8.07 1.72 2.67
CA VAL A 23 -9.18 1.85 1.71
C VAL A 23 -10.06 3.02 2.13
N ALA A 24 -10.29 3.95 1.20
CA ALA A 24 -11.21 5.06 1.39
C ALA A 24 -12.59 4.68 0.86
N TYR A 25 -13.56 4.64 1.75
CA TYR A 25 -14.97 4.47 1.39
C TYR A 25 -15.61 5.83 1.16
N ARG A 26 -16.31 5.99 0.04
CA ARG A 26 -17.20 7.12 -0.23
C ARG A 26 -18.57 6.60 -0.58
N GLU A 27 -19.61 7.24 -0.04
CA GLU A 27 -20.98 6.87 -0.40
C GLU A 27 -21.19 7.11 -1.90
N TRP A 28 -21.75 6.14 -2.61
CA TRP A 28 -22.01 6.15 -4.06
C TRP A 28 -20.80 6.13 -5.00
N GLU A 29 -19.57 6.12 -4.46
CA GLU A 29 -18.34 5.94 -5.24
C GLU A 29 -17.66 4.61 -4.88
N TYR A 30 -17.00 4.02 -5.88
CA TYR A 30 -16.25 2.78 -5.74
C TYR A 30 -15.20 2.88 -4.61
N LEU A 31 -14.92 1.76 -3.94
CA LEU A 31 -13.87 1.68 -2.92
C LEU A 31 -12.50 1.93 -3.57
N ASP A 32 -11.75 2.90 -3.05
CA ASP A 32 -10.42 3.21 -3.57
C ASP A 32 -9.33 2.76 -2.60
N ILE A 33 -8.32 2.07 -3.10
CA ILE A 33 -7.18 1.58 -2.30
C ILE A 33 -6.05 2.58 -2.43
N LEU A 34 -5.78 3.31 -1.35
CA LEU A 34 -4.87 4.46 -1.39
C LEU A 34 -3.39 4.08 -1.49
N ASN A 35 -3.01 2.90 -1.00
CA ASN A 35 -1.62 2.46 -0.90
C ASN A 35 -1.32 1.19 -1.70
N PHE A 36 -2.08 0.96 -2.79
CA PHE A 36 -1.90 -0.22 -3.63
C PHE A 36 -0.48 -0.28 -4.22
N ASP A 37 -0.03 0.80 -4.85
CA ASP A 37 1.28 0.86 -5.50
C ASP A 37 2.42 0.71 -4.48
N ALA A 38 2.34 1.42 -3.36
CA ALA A 38 3.37 1.40 -2.33
C ALA A 38 3.57 0.00 -1.70
N ILE A 39 2.48 -0.76 -1.49
CA ILE A 39 2.58 -2.14 -1.03
C ILE A 39 3.19 -3.04 -2.10
N ASN A 40 2.82 -2.83 -3.37
CA ASN A 40 3.29 -3.65 -4.46
C ASN A 40 4.80 -3.45 -4.71
N GLU A 41 5.30 -2.22 -4.60
CA GLU A 41 6.73 -1.90 -4.67
C GLU A 41 7.52 -2.56 -3.53
N LYS A 42 7.04 -2.42 -2.29
CA LYS A 42 7.63 -3.08 -1.12
C LYS A 42 7.70 -4.60 -1.28
N ASN A 43 6.67 -5.22 -1.85
CA ASN A 43 6.67 -6.66 -2.09
C ASN A 43 7.65 -7.07 -3.20
N LYS A 44 7.80 -6.27 -4.25
CA LYS A 44 8.84 -6.50 -5.27
C LYS A 44 10.25 -6.44 -4.71
N GLU A 45 10.53 -5.53 -3.79
CA GLU A 45 11.83 -5.45 -3.09
C GLU A 45 12.09 -6.71 -2.25
N LYS A 46 11.06 -7.26 -1.59
CA LYS A 46 11.18 -8.53 -0.87
C LYS A 46 11.47 -9.70 -1.81
N ASP A 47 10.76 -9.78 -2.94
CA ASP A 47 10.90 -10.89 -3.88
C ASP A 47 12.25 -10.90 -4.61
N THR A 48 12.85 -9.72 -4.86
CA THR A 48 14.19 -9.59 -5.46
C THR A 48 15.34 -9.75 -4.47
N SER A 49 15.07 -9.69 -3.16
CA SER A 49 16.06 -9.85 -2.09
C SER A 49 16.30 -11.31 -1.65
N LEU A 50 15.53 -12.26 -2.19
CA LEU A 50 15.78 -13.68 -1.93
C LEU A 50 17.13 -14.07 -2.56
N PRO A 51 18.11 -14.55 -1.77
CA PRO A 51 19.34 -15.05 -2.34
C PRO A 51 18.98 -16.21 -3.27
N ILE A 52 19.32 -16.05 -4.54
CA ILE A 52 19.39 -17.16 -5.49
C ILE A 52 20.47 -18.09 -4.93
N ASP A 53 20.04 -19.08 -4.14
CA ASP A 53 20.89 -20.15 -3.66
C ASP A 53 21.31 -20.96 -4.89
N THR A 54 22.36 -20.49 -5.54
CA THR A 54 23.03 -21.18 -6.64
C THR A 54 24.00 -22.18 -6.00
N SER A 55 23.48 -23.05 -5.15
CA SER A 55 24.24 -24.17 -4.61
C SER A 55 24.31 -25.24 -5.69
N SER A 56 25.55 -25.56 -6.06
CA SER A 56 25.99 -26.44 -7.16
C SER A 56 25.68 -27.91 -6.95
#